data_AF-A0AAW3B1A8-F1
#
_entry.id   AF-A0AAW3B1A8-F1
#
_cell.length_a   1.000
_cell.length_b   1.000
_cell.length_c   1.000
_cell.angle_alpha   90.00
_cell.angle_beta   90.00
_cell.angle_gamma   90.00
#
_symmetry.space_group_name_H-M   'P 1'
#
loop_
_entity.id
_entity.type
_entity.pdbx_description
1 polymer ?
#
loop_
_entity_poly.entity_id
_entity_poly.type
_entity_poly.pdbx_seq_one_letter_code
_entity_poly.pdbx_strand_id
1 'polypeptide(L)'
;MSLTLIPDHFQHIVRLLNTNVEGKRKVPFALRMVKGVGIRFAYLVCKKTGIDVERRAGTLTAEELEKVAEVIVDPARFKIPDWFLNRQRDPKTGKTEHLSSSMVDTRLRDDLERLKKMCA
;
A
#
# COMPACT_ATOMS: atom_id res chain seq x y z
N MET A 1 -15.44 -23.75 -8.36
CA MET A 1 -14.46 -24.09 -7.30
C MET A 1 -13.51 -25.11 -7.90
N SER A 2 -12.31 -24.70 -8.28
CA SER A 2 -11.28 -25.63 -8.75
C SER A 2 -10.72 -26.41 -7.57
N LEU A 3 -10.57 -27.73 -7.71
CA LEU A 3 -9.85 -28.59 -6.77
C LEU A 3 -8.33 -28.39 -6.94
N THR A 4 -7.86 -27.17 -6.75
CA THR A 4 -6.43 -26.93 -6.57
C THR A 4 -6.13 -27.30 -5.12
N LEU A 5 -5.42 -28.42 -4.92
CA LEU A 5 -4.71 -28.72 -3.67
C LEU A 5 -4.03 -27.44 -3.19
N ILE A 6 -4.19 -27.11 -1.91
CA ILE A 6 -3.61 -25.92 -1.27
C ILE A 6 -2.20 -25.75 -1.81
N PRO A 7 -1.84 -24.61 -2.42
CA PRO A 7 -0.50 -24.46 -2.99
C PRO A 7 0.53 -24.75 -1.89
N ASP A 8 1.48 -25.64 -2.17
CA ASP A 8 2.45 -26.21 -1.20
C ASP A 8 3.26 -25.13 -0.44
N HIS A 9 3.21 -23.88 -0.91
CA HIS A 9 3.86 -22.72 -0.32
C HIS A 9 2.83 -21.64 0.06
N PHE A 10 2.07 -21.88 1.13
CA PHE A 10 1.22 -20.84 1.74
C PHE A 10 1.97 -20.12 2.87
N GLN A 11 2.13 -18.81 2.74
CA GLN A 11 2.69 -17.97 3.80
C GLN A 11 1.58 -17.38 4.66
N HIS A 12 1.55 -17.72 5.95
CA HIS A 12 0.56 -17.16 6.89
C HIS A 12 0.80 -15.68 7.19
N ILE A 13 2.06 -15.27 7.23
CA ILE A 13 2.48 -13.89 7.49
C ILE A 13 3.44 -13.50 6.39
N VAL A 14 3.11 -12.42 5.68
CA VAL A 14 3.92 -11.84 4.62
C VAL A 14 4.35 -10.46 5.07
N ARG A 15 5.62 -10.08 4.87
CA ARG A 15 6.10 -8.74 5.23
C ARG A 15 6.14 -7.86 3.99
N LEU A 16 5.48 -6.70 4.04
CA LEU A 16 5.44 -5.73 2.94
C LEU A 16 5.56 -4.31 3.52
N LEU A 17 6.47 -3.50 2.96
CA LEU A 17 6.71 -2.11 3.38
C LEU A 17 6.85 -1.92 4.90
N ASN A 18 7.73 -2.72 5.52
CA ASN A 18 7.96 -2.74 6.97
C ASN A 18 6.76 -3.16 7.83
N THR A 19 5.66 -3.63 7.25
CA THR A 19 4.47 -4.08 7.97
C THR A 19 4.22 -5.57 7.80
N ASN A 20 3.66 -6.20 8.84
CA ASN A 20 3.24 -7.60 8.80
C ASN A 20 1.82 -7.68 8.25
N VAL A 21 1.64 -8.43 7.17
CA VAL A 21 0.38 -8.60 6.44
C VAL A 21 -0.13 -10.04 6.62
N GLU A 22 -1.42 -10.19 6.90
CA GLU A 22 -2.04 -11.50 7.10
C GLU A 22 -2.35 -12.21 5.77
N GLY A 23 -1.74 -13.39 5.56
CA GLY A 23 -1.85 -14.16 4.32
C GLY A 23 -3.22 -14.81 4.09
N LYS A 24 -4.03 -15.00 5.15
CA LYS A 24 -5.38 -15.61 5.07
C LYS A 24 -6.41 -14.68 4.42
N ARG A 25 -6.16 -13.37 4.38
CA ARG A 25 -7.10 -12.41 3.77
C ARG A 25 -6.92 -12.37 2.26
N LYS A 26 -7.96 -11.93 1.55
CA LYS A 26 -7.84 -11.60 0.13
C LYS A 26 -6.85 -10.44 -0.04
N VAL A 27 -6.11 -10.42 -1.15
CA VAL A 27 -5.04 -9.44 -1.43
C VAL A 27 -5.44 -7.99 -1.10
N PRO A 28 -6.55 -7.41 -1.62
CA PRO A 28 -6.86 -5.99 -1.39
C PRO A 28 -7.12 -5.66 0.09
N PHE A 29 -7.65 -6.60 0.87
CA PHE A 29 -7.92 -6.40 2.29
C PHE A 29 -6.67 -6.61 3.14
N ALA A 30 -5.75 -7.47 2.68
CA ALA A 30 -4.47 -7.68 3.31
C ALA A 30 -3.58 -6.43 3.17
N LEU A 31 -3.53 -5.82 1.97
CA LEU A 31 -2.74 -4.62 1.70
C LEU A 31 -3.15 -3.40 2.55
N ARG A 32 -4.40 -3.35 3.04
CA ARG A 32 -4.87 -2.29 3.95
C ARG A 32 -4.10 -2.23 5.27
N MET A 33 -3.42 -3.30 5.68
CA MET A 33 -2.60 -3.30 6.90
C MET A 33 -1.42 -2.33 6.80
N VAL A 34 -1.00 -1.98 5.58
CA VAL A 34 -0.01 -0.94 5.34
C VAL A 34 -0.64 0.43 5.61
N LYS A 35 -0.11 1.17 6.59
CA LYS A 35 -0.53 2.56 6.83
C LYS A 35 -0.35 3.40 5.56
N GLY A 36 -1.35 4.21 5.24
CA GLY A 36 -1.39 5.01 4.00
C GLY A 36 -2.13 4.34 2.83
N VAL A 37 -2.34 3.02 2.88
CA VAL A 37 -3.05 2.27 1.84
C VAL A 37 -4.52 2.04 2.23
N GLY A 38 -5.43 2.68 1.50
CA GLY A 38 -6.88 2.46 1.64
C GLY A 38 -7.37 1.30 0.77
N ILE A 39 -8.61 0.84 1.01
CA ILE A 39 -9.22 -0.25 0.23
C ILE A 39 -9.28 0.08 -1.27
N ARG A 40 -9.73 1.30 -1.62
CA ARG A 40 -9.82 1.75 -3.02
C ARG A 40 -8.45 1.76 -3.69
N PHE A 41 -7.41 2.14 -2.95
CA PHE A 41 -6.04 2.14 -3.45
C PHE A 41 -5.52 0.72 -3.63
N ALA A 42 -5.76 -0.18 -2.68
CA ALA A 42 -5.39 -1.58 -2.81
C ALA A 42 -6.01 -2.24 -4.05
N TYR A 43 -7.30 -1.99 -4.34
CA TYR A 43 -7.93 -2.47 -5.58
C TYR A 43 -7.27 -1.92 -6.85
N LEU A 44 -6.89 -0.64 -6.84
CA LEU A 44 -6.19 -0.03 -7.97
C LEU A 44 -4.81 -0.68 -8.17
N VAL A 45 -4.05 -0.88 -7.08
CA VAL A 45 -2.76 -1.54 -7.11
C VAL A 45 -2.87 -2.95 -7.68
N CYS A 46 -3.82 -3.77 -7.19
CA CYS A 46 -4.04 -5.11 -7.74
C CYS A 46 -4.34 -5.09 -9.25
N LYS A 47 -5.18 -4.15 -9.70
CA LYS A 47 -5.50 -3.99 -11.13
C LYS A 47 -4.29 -3.56 -11.96
N LYS A 48 -3.38 -2.77 -11.39
CA LYS A 48 -2.17 -2.30 -12.07
C LYS A 48 -1.08 -3.36 -12.13
N THR A 49 -0.95 -4.18 -11.09
CA THR A 49 0.02 -5.28 -11.04
C THR A 49 -0.47 -6.55 -11.74
N GLY A 50 -1.74 -6.62 -12.12
CA GLY A 50 -2.35 -7.81 -12.75
C GLY A 50 -2.61 -8.94 -11.76
N ILE A 51 -2.60 -8.66 -10.46
CA ILE A 51 -2.88 -9.63 -9.41
C ILE A 51 -4.40 -9.78 -9.27
N ASP A 52 -4.87 -11.02 -9.30
CA ASP A 52 -6.28 -11.31 -9.07
C ASP A 52 -6.70 -10.95 -7.63
N VAL A 53 -7.84 -10.28 -7.54
CA VAL A 53 -8.43 -9.74 -6.31
C VAL A 53 -8.95 -10.87 -5.41
N GLU A 54 -9.36 -11.99 -6.01
CA GLU A 54 -9.90 -13.14 -5.29
C GLU A 54 -8.81 -14.02 -4.67
N ARG A 55 -7.55 -13.87 -5.09
CA ARG A 55 -6.40 -14.59 -4.50
C ARG A 55 -6.20 -14.21 -3.03
N ARG A 56 -5.59 -15.15 -2.30
CA ARG A 56 -5.17 -14.94 -0.91
C ARG A 56 -3.78 -14.34 -0.88
N ALA A 57 -3.52 -13.40 0.03
CA ALA A 57 -2.23 -12.74 0.14
C ALA A 57 -1.07 -13.71 0.44
N GLY A 58 -1.34 -14.81 1.14
CA GLY A 58 -0.35 -15.85 1.43
C GLY A 58 0.06 -16.71 0.24
N THR A 59 -0.58 -16.53 -0.92
CA THR A 59 -0.24 -17.23 -2.18
C THR A 59 0.55 -16.35 -3.15
N LEU A 60 0.95 -15.15 -2.73
CA LEU A 60 1.74 -14.24 -3.54
C LEU A 60 3.19 -14.69 -3.60
N THR A 61 3.81 -14.59 -4.77
CA THR A 61 5.24 -14.84 -4.94
C THR A 61 6.05 -13.61 -4.49
N ALA A 62 7.36 -13.81 -4.23
CA ALA A 62 8.26 -12.71 -3.86
C ALA A 62 8.28 -11.60 -4.94
N GLU A 63 8.30 -11.98 -6.22
CA GLU A 63 8.28 -11.04 -7.34
C GLU A 63 6.98 -10.21 -7.40
N GLU A 64 5.83 -10.85 -7.12
CA GLU A 64 4.54 -10.14 -7.05
C GLU A 64 4.53 -9.14 -5.89
N LEU A 65 5.15 -9.50 -4.75
CA LEU A 65 5.25 -8.62 -3.59
C LEU A 65 6.16 -7.41 -3.85
N GLU A 66 7.30 -7.61 -4.52
CA GLU A 66 8.19 -6.52 -4.92
C GLU A 66 7.49 -5.55 -5.88
N LYS A 67 6.81 -6.06 -6.91
CA LYS A 67 6.02 -5.22 -7.83
C LYS A 67 4.96 -4.41 -7.10
N VAL A 68 4.24 -5.02 -6.14
CA VAL A 68 3.26 -4.31 -5.32
C VAL A 68 3.92 -3.21 -4.49
N ALA A 69 5.08 -3.50 -3.88
CA ALA A 69 5.82 -2.51 -3.10
C ALA A 69 6.26 -1.32 -3.97
N GLU A 70 6.77 -1.55 -5.17
CA GLU A 70 7.16 -0.50 -6.11
C GLU A 70 5.98 0.40 -6.52
N VAL A 71 4.82 -0.20 -6.81
CA VAL A 71 3.61 0.57 -7.18
C VAL A 71 3.13 1.44 -6.02
N ILE A 72 3.26 0.98 -4.77
CA ILE A 72 2.86 1.76 -3.60
C ILE A 72 3.85 2.91 -3.34
N VAL A 73 5.15 2.68 -3.52
CA VAL A 73 6.18 3.72 -3.30
C VAL A 73 6.10 4.81 -4.36
N ASP A 74 6.02 4.44 -5.63
CA ASP A 74 6.03 5.38 -6.76
C ASP A 74 4.80 5.24 -7.68
N PRO A 75 3.58 5.55 -7.19
CA PRO A 75 2.36 5.32 -7.96
C PRO A 75 2.25 6.17 -9.23
N ALA A 76 2.93 7.33 -9.27
CA ALA A 76 2.97 8.20 -10.45
C ALA A 76 3.58 7.50 -11.68
N ARG A 77 4.57 6.61 -11.48
CA ARG A 77 5.19 5.84 -12.57
C ARG A 77 4.22 4.86 -13.23
N PHE A 78 3.24 4.38 -12.47
CA PHE A 78 2.25 3.38 -12.91
C PHE A 78 0.96 4.01 -13.47
N LYS A 79 1.02 5.28 -13.86
CA LYS A 79 -0.11 6.05 -14.40
C LYS A 79 -1.31 6.06 -13.44
N ILE A 80 -1.04 6.20 -12.14
CA ILE A 80 -2.06 6.49 -11.14
C ILE A 80 -2.21 8.02 -11.06
N PRO A 81 -3.42 8.57 -11.19
CA PRO A 81 -3.61 10.02 -11.17
C PRO A 81 -3.23 10.65 -9.84
N ASP A 82 -2.68 11.87 -9.89
CA ASP A 82 -2.25 12.65 -8.73
C ASP A 82 -3.37 12.90 -7.71
N TRP A 83 -4.61 13.10 -8.19
CA TRP A 83 -5.79 13.29 -7.34
C TRP A 83 -6.11 12.08 -6.45
N PHE A 84 -5.55 10.92 -6.76
CA PHE A 84 -5.73 9.67 -6.01
C PHE A 84 -4.68 9.48 -4.91
N LEU A 85 -3.61 10.28 -4.92
CA LEU A 85 -2.53 10.23 -3.95
C LEU A 85 -2.94 10.95 -2.66
N ASN A 86 -2.42 10.49 -1.52
CA ASN A 86 -2.87 10.92 -0.20
C ASN A 86 -2.26 12.25 0.27
N ARG A 87 -1.08 12.64 -0.24
CA ARG A 87 -0.44 13.93 0.05
C ARG A 87 -0.27 14.73 -1.22
N GLN A 88 -1.23 15.59 -1.50
CA GLN A 88 -1.19 16.53 -2.62
C GLN A 88 -0.64 17.87 -2.18
N ARG A 89 0.25 18.43 -3.00
CA ARG A 89 0.85 19.77 -2.80
C ARG A 89 1.43 19.93 -1.39
N ASP A 90 2.43 19.14 -1.04
CA ASP A 90 3.09 19.23 0.27
C ASP A 90 3.58 20.66 0.54
N PRO A 91 3.25 21.29 1.69
CA PRO A 91 3.72 22.63 2.04
C PRO A 91 5.24 22.82 2.00
N LYS A 92 6.02 21.76 2.22
CA LYS A 92 7.50 21.84 2.22
C LYS A 92 8.11 21.69 0.83
N THR A 93 7.67 20.70 0.05
CA THR A 93 8.29 20.33 -1.23
C THR A 93 7.49 20.79 -2.45
N GLY A 94 6.22 21.16 -2.27
CA GLY A 94 5.29 21.51 -3.34
C GLY A 94 4.83 20.32 -4.19
N LYS A 95 5.39 19.13 -3.97
CA LYS A 95 5.13 17.92 -4.77
C LYS A 95 3.92 17.15 -4.26
N THR A 96 3.33 16.38 -5.16
CA THR A 96 2.32 15.37 -4.83
C THR A 96 3.02 14.03 -4.67
N GLU A 97 2.85 13.41 -3.50
CA GLU A 97 3.51 12.16 -3.12
C GLU A 97 2.48 11.19 -2.53
N HIS A 98 2.79 9.89 -2.57
CA HIS A 98 2.07 8.91 -1.78
C HIS A 98 2.88 8.55 -0.54
N LEU A 99 2.33 8.83 0.63
CA LEU A 99 2.93 8.45 1.89
C LEU A 99 2.50 7.05 2.28
N SER A 100 3.46 6.19 2.57
CA SER A 100 3.23 4.83 3.07
C SER A 100 4.00 4.56 4.36
N SER A 101 3.52 3.60 5.15
CA SER A 101 4.17 3.06 6.35
C SER A 101 4.59 4.14 7.36
N SER A 102 5.86 4.17 7.77
CA SER A 102 6.40 5.09 8.78
C SER A 102 6.46 6.54 8.31
N MET A 103 6.51 6.78 6.99
CA MET A 103 6.53 8.13 6.44
C MET A 103 5.23 8.89 6.74
N VAL A 104 4.11 8.17 6.89
CA VAL A 104 2.83 8.78 7.31
C VAL A 104 2.95 9.36 8.72
N ASP A 105 3.54 8.62 9.65
CA ASP A 105 3.64 9.02 11.06
C ASP A 105 4.64 10.18 11.23
N THR A 106 5.77 10.18 10.51
CA THR A 106 6.76 11.27 10.56
C THR A 106 6.19 12.57 10.00
N ARG A 107 5.51 12.50 8.84
CA ARG A 107 4.90 13.67 8.21
C ARG A 107 3.74 14.22 9.04
N LEU A 108 2.94 13.36 9.67
CA LEU A 108 1.89 13.77 10.60
C LEU A 108 2.46 14.55 11.78
N ARG A 109 3.58 14.11 12.36
CA ARG A 109 4.24 14.80 13.46
C ARG A 109 4.71 16.20 13.04
N ASP A 110 5.42 16.30 11.91
CA ASP A 110 5.91 17.57 11.37
C ASP A 110 4.76 18.56 11.12
N ASP A 111 3.66 18.08 10.53
CA ASP A 111 2.51 18.89 10.22
C ASP A 111 1.80 19.37 11.51
N LEU A 112 1.67 18.50 12.52
CA LEU A 112 1.11 18.86 13.82
C LEU A 112 1.97 19.89 14.56
N GLU A 113 3.30 19.74 14.55
CA GLU A 113 4.21 20.72 15.16
C GLU A 113 4.13 22.07 14.46
N ARG A 114 4.03 22.08 13.13
CA ARG A 114 3.83 23.31 12.35
C ARG A 114 2.48 23.98 12.67
N LEU A 115 1.39 23.22 12.70
CA LEU A 115 0.05 23.74 13.00
C LEU A 115 -0.04 24.30 14.42
N LYS A 116 0.52 23.59 15.41
CA LYS A 116 0.59 24.06 16.80
C LYS A 116 1.35 25.38 16.92
N LYS A 117 2.46 25.54 16.19
CA LYS A 117 3.25 26.79 16.18
C LYS A 117 2.51 27.97 15.57
N MET A 118 1.60 27.72 14.62
CA MET A 118 0.83 28.77 13.96
C MET A 118 -0.40 29.23 14.75
N CYS A 119 -0.67 28.63 15.93
CA CYS A 119 -1.74 29.00 16.86
C CYS A 119 -3.08 29.33 16.17
N ALA A 120 -3.80 28.29 15.73
CA ALA A 120 -5.24 28.34 15.47
C ALA A 120 -5.94 27.32 16.36
#